data_AF-A0AAJ0PF58-F1
#
_entry.id   AF-A0AAJ0PF58-F1
#
_cell.length_a   1.000
_cell.length_b   1.000
_cell.length_c   1.000
_cell.angle_alpha   90.00
_cell.angle_beta   90.00
_cell.angle_gamma   90.00
#
_symmetry.space_group_name_H-M   'P 1'
#
loop_
_entity.id
_entity.type
_entity.pdbx_description
1 polymer ?
#
loop_
_entity_poly.entity_id
_entity_poly.type
_entity_poly.pdbx_seq_one_letter_code
_entity_poly.pdbx_strand_id
1 'polypeptide(L)'
;MFLPLTEKELNRLEDMLIVYGNDYSVINLAELNGFFTALASSPNTVQPMEWLPAVAGGHVPKFKKPADEEAYTALMLRYASQVAEDLEDDVDGFEPLFEQGEGDQGTEVVMEEWCFGYMRGTQVAGWAALPTEQDALLKTISLHGLEDNVELLDQMSEQDIQQCVPQVIDAVRQLYRFYSKQR
;
A
#
# COMPACT_ATOMS: atom_id res chain seq x y z
N MET A 1 15.76 -3.78 14.42
CA MET A 1 15.90 -3.89 12.96
C MET A 1 15.75 -5.33 12.56
N PHE A 2 14.63 -5.65 11.91
CA PHE A 2 14.48 -6.94 11.25
C PHE A 2 15.27 -6.92 9.93
N LEU A 3 15.72 -8.07 9.46
CA LEU A 3 16.32 -8.11 8.13
C LEU A 3 15.21 -7.93 7.07
N PRO A 4 15.42 -7.05 6.07
CA PRO A 4 14.54 -6.93 4.92
C PRO A 4 14.23 -8.29 4.31
N LEU A 5 13.02 -8.44 3.79
CA LEU A 5 12.62 -9.64 3.07
C LEU A 5 13.48 -9.79 1.82
N THR A 6 13.97 -11.01 1.61
CA THR A 6 14.65 -11.35 0.36
C THR A 6 13.65 -11.46 -0.78
N GLU A 7 14.11 -11.35 -2.03
CA GLU A 7 13.29 -11.56 -3.23
C GLU A 7 12.53 -12.90 -3.18
N LYS A 8 13.18 -13.96 -2.71
CA LYS A 8 12.53 -15.28 -2.54
C LYS A 8 11.39 -15.25 -1.51
N GLU A 9 11.54 -14.47 -0.45
CA GLU A 9 10.50 -14.31 0.57
C GLU A 9 9.35 -13.44 0.07
N LEU A 10 9.62 -12.40 -0.70
CA LEU A 10 8.60 -11.58 -1.38
C LEU A 10 7.81 -12.42 -2.37
N ASN A 11 8.46 -13.17 -3.25
CA ASN A 11 7.79 -14.07 -4.21
C ASN A 11 6.93 -15.12 -3.47
N ARG A 12 7.42 -15.64 -2.34
CA ARG A 12 6.63 -16.56 -1.51
C ARG A 12 5.42 -15.88 -0.89
N LEU A 13 5.56 -14.64 -0.44
CA LEU A 13 4.45 -13.87 0.12
C LEU A 13 3.40 -13.61 -0.97
N GLU A 14 3.83 -13.22 -2.16
CA GLU A 14 2.97 -13.04 -3.33
C GLU A 14 2.20 -14.31 -3.71
N ASP A 15 2.88 -15.45 -3.79
CA ASP A 15 2.23 -16.76 -4.00
C ASP A 15 1.16 -17.03 -2.93
N MET A 16 1.42 -16.67 -1.68
CA MET A 16 0.47 -16.84 -0.58
C MET A 16 -0.72 -15.89 -0.68
N LEU A 17 -0.53 -14.64 -1.12
CA LEU A 17 -1.63 -13.70 -1.38
C LEU A 17 -2.58 -14.28 -2.44
N ILE A 18 -2.03 -14.86 -3.52
CA ILE A 18 -2.83 -15.51 -4.57
C ILE A 18 -3.57 -16.74 -4.04
N VAL A 19 -2.88 -17.62 -3.30
CA VAL A 19 -3.44 -18.89 -2.82
C VAL A 19 -4.51 -18.70 -1.74
N TYR A 20 -4.35 -17.69 -0.89
CA TYR A 20 -5.18 -17.48 0.30
C TYR A 20 -6.11 -16.25 0.20
N GLY A 21 -5.99 -15.48 -0.88
CA GLY A 21 -6.83 -14.33 -1.17
C GLY A 21 -8.26 -14.67 -1.57
N ASN A 22 -9.07 -13.63 -1.69
CA ASN A 22 -10.45 -13.64 -2.18
C ASN A 22 -10.74 -12.29 -2.85
N ASP A 23 -11.95 -12.12 -3.38
CA ASP A 23 -12.37 -10.90 -4.10
C ASP A 23 -12.24 -9.60 -3.29
N TYR A 24 -12.09 -9.68 -1.96
CA TYR A 24 -11.94 -8.54 -1.07
C TYR A 24 -10.56 -8.42 -0.41
N SER A 25 -9.65 -9.38 -0.62
CA SER A 25 -8.29 -9.30 -0.06
C SER A 25 -7.44 -8.32 -0.86
N VAL A 26 -6.26 -7.98 -0.34
CA VAL A 26 -5.23 -7.37 -1.20
C VAL A 26 -4.83 -8.39 -2.27
N ILE A 27 -4.54 -7.93 -3.48
CA ILE A 27 -4.38 -8.80 -4.65
C ILE A 27 -2.91 -9.12 -4.97
N ASN A 28 -1.98 -8.22 -4.63
CA ASN A 28 -0.55 -8.41 -4.87
C ASN A 28 0.34 -7.62 -3.89
N LEU A 29 1.66 -7.64 -4.16
CA LEU A 29 2.63 -6.93 -3.33
C LEU A 29 2.52 -5.41 -3.44
N ALA A 30 2.14 -4.85 -4.60
CA ALA A 30 1.96 -3.41 -4.77
C ALA A 30 0.83 -2.87 -3.88
N GLU A 31 -0.35 -3.50 -3.90
CA GLU A 31 -1.46 -3.13 -3.00
C GLU A 31 -1.07 -3.32 -1.53
N LEU A 32 -0.42 -4.44 -1.20
CA LEU A 32 0.03 -4.69 0.16
C LEU A 32 1.06 -3.65 0.63
N ASN A 33 1.98 -3.23 -0.24
CA ASN A 33 2.96 -2.19 0.04
C ASN A 33 2.26 -0.88 0.37
N GLY A 34 1.34 -0.42 -0.48
CA GLY A 34 0.59 0.81 -0.25
C GLY A 34 -0.21 0.78 1.06
N PHE A 35 -0.83 -0.37 1.36
CA PHE A 35 -1.52 -0.58 2.64
C PHE A 35 -0.58 -0.41 3.83
N PHE A 36 0.59 -1.05 3.82
CA PHE A 36 1.57 -0.91 4.89
C PHE A 36 2.19 0.49 4.94
N THR A 37 2.38 1.17 3.81
CA THR A 37 2.83 2.56 3.78
C THR A 37 1.82 3.49 4.47
N ALA A 38 0.52 3.29 4.26
CA ALA A 38 -0.52 4.05 4.95
C ALA A 38 -0.53 3.78 6.46
N LEU A 39 -0.41 2.51 6.88
CA LEU A 39 -0.29 2.17 8.31
C LEU A 39 0.94 2.82 8.94
N ALA A 40 2.10 2.74 8.28
CA ALA A 40 3.34 3.35 8.74
C ALA A 40 3.26 4.88 8.79
N SER A 41 2.46 5.50 7.91
CA SER A 41 2.19 6.95 7.88
C SER A 41 1.12 7.41 8.88
N SER A 42 0.43 6.50 9.56
CA SER A 42 -0.74 6.81 10.38
C SER A 42 -0.37 7.47 11.71
N PRO A 43 -1.19 8.39 12.27
CA PRO A 43 -0.87 9.02 13.56
C PRO A 43 -0.77 8.02 14.72
N ASN A 44 -1.55 6.93 14.66
CA ASN A 44 -1.58 5.88 15.65
C ASN A 44 -1.08 4.56 15.08
N THR A 45 -0.40 3.75 15.90
CA THR A 45 -0.03 2.39 15.55
C THR A 45 -1.27 1.49 15.52
N VAL A 46 -1.53 0.89 14.37
CA VAL A 46 -2.59 -0.12 14.19
C VAL A 46 -2.05 -1.50 14.50
N GLN A 47 -2.73 -2.26 15.36
CA GLN A 47 -2.24 -3.57 15.78
C GLN A 47 -2.45 -4.62 14.67
N PRO A 48 -1.58 -5.65 14.57
CA PRO A 48 -1.74 -6.74 13.60
C PRO A 48 -3.11 -7.40 13.61
N MET A 49 -3.73 -7.56 14.78
CA MET A 49 -5.06 -8.16 14.89
C MET A 49 -6.17 -7.33 14.23
N GLU A 50 -5.95 -6.03 14.00
CA GLU A 50 -6.89 -5.13 13.34
C GLU A 50 -6.70 -5.13 11.83
N TRP A 51 -5.45 -5.10 11.36
CA TRP A 51 -5.16 -5.00 9.94
C TRP A 51 -5.00 -6.34 9.20
N LEU A 52 -4.64 -7.44 9.87
CA LEU A 52 -4.54 -8.77 9.24
C LEU A 52 -5.87 -9.25 8.63
N PRO A 53 -7.03 -9.10 9.30
CA PRO A 53 -8.31 -9.42 8.68
C PRO A 53 -8.63 -8.48 7.51
N ALA A 54 -8.27 -7.19 7.61
CA ALA A 54 -8.57 -6.21 6.56
C ALA A 54 -7.85 -6.51 5.25
N VAL A 55 -6.56 -6.87 5.29
CA VAL A 55 -5.81 -7.30 4.10
C VAL A 55 -6.29 -8.64 3.54
N ALA A 56 -6.96 -9.45 4.35
CA ALA A 56 -7.51 -10.75 3.96
C ALA A 56 -9.00 -10.70 3.52
N GLY A 57 -9.58 -9.51 3.34
CA GLY A 57 -10.98 -9.38 2.92
C GLY A 57 -11.99 -9.57 4.06
N GLY A 58 -11.64 -9.09 5.26
CA GLY A 58 -12.48 -9.09 6.45
C GLY A 58 -12.53 -10.42 7.21
N HIS A 59 -11.80 -11.44 6.76
CA HIS A 59 -11.83 -12.77 7.34
C HIS A 59 -10.43 -13.36 7.45
N VAL A 60 -10.21 -14.24 8.43
CA VAL A 60 -8.95 -15.00 8.52
C VAL A 60 -8.90 -16.00 7.36
N PRO A 61 -7.83 -16.04 6.55
CA PRO A 61 -7.71 -17.00 5.48
C PRO A 61 -7.79 -18.44 5.98
N LYS A 62 -8.37 -19.33 5.15
CA LYS A 62 -8.43 -20.77 5.48
C LYS A 62 -7.13 -21.45 5.06
N PHE A 63 -6.13 -21.39 5.93
CA PHE A 63 -4.84 -22.04 5.69
C PHE A 63 -4.98 -23.55 5.58
N LYS A 64 -4.25 -24.15 4.63
CA LYS A 64 -4.25 -25.61 4.43
C LYS A 64 -3.52 -26.33 5.56
N LYS A 65 -2.52 -25.68 6.16
CA LYS A 65 -1.67 -26.21 7.23
C LYS A 65 -1.30 -25.10 8.22
N PRO A 66 -1.13 -25.40 9.52
CA PRO A 66 -0.66 -24.41 10.50
C PRO A 66 0.68 -23.76 10.13
N ALA A 67 1.58 -24.49 9.47
CA ALA A 67 2.86 -23.95 9.01
C ALA A 67 2.73 -22.88 7.91
N ASP A 68 1.65 -22.91 7.12
CA ASP A 68 1.39 -21.89 6.09
C ASP A 68 0.87 -20.61 6.74
N GLU A 69 0.00 -20.74 7.75
CA GLU A 69 -0.46 -19.61 8.58
C GLU A 69 0.71 -18.92 9.27
N GLU A 70 1.56 -19.68 9.99
CA GLU A 70 2.72 -19.14 10.68
C GLU A 70 3.67 -18.41 9.72
N ALA A 71 3.93 -19.02 8.55
CA ALA A 71 4.78 -18.41 7.53
C ALA A 71 4.15 -17.15 6.94
N TYR A 72 2.86 -17.16 6.59
CA TYR A 72 2.15 -16.01 6.05
C TYR A 72 2.17 -14.85 7.03
N THR A 73 1.76 -15.08 8.28
CA THR A 73 1.75 -14.05 9.32
C THR A 73 3.15 -13.51 9.59
N ALA A 74 4.17 -14.36 9.66
CA ALA A 74 5.55 -13.91 9.87
C ALA A 74 6.08 -13.04 8.72
N LEU A 75 5.78 -13.39 7.47
CA LEU A 75 6.15 -12.59 6.29
C LEU A 75 5.42 -11.24 6.29
N MET A 76 4.12 -11.22 6.56
CA MET A 76 3.31 -9.98 6.64
C MET A 76 3.84 -9.01 7.70
N LEU A 77 4.13 -9.52 8.91
CA LEU A 77 4.66 -8.70 10.01
C LEU A 77 6.03 -8.13 9.69
N ARG A 78 6.92 -8.94 9.10
CA ARG A 78 8.24 -8.48 8.66
C ARG A 78 8.13 -7.45 7.54
N TYR A 79 7.22 -7.63 6.60
CA TYR A 79 7.06 -6.67 5.51
C TYR A 79 6.52 -5.33 5.98
N ALA A 80 5.50 -5.36 6.84
CA ALA A 80 5.00 -4.15 7.49
C ALA A 80 6.09 -3.40 8.26
N SER A 81 6.94 -4.15 8.99
CA SER A 81 8.07 -3.57 9.73
C SER A 81 9.11 -2.97 8.78
N GLN A 82 9.45 -3.67 7.69
CA GLN A 82 10.38 -3.18 6.68
C GLN A 82 9.88 -1.87 6.04
N VAL A 83 8.62 -1.81 5.60
CA VAL A 83 8.05 -0.59 5.00
C VAL A 83 8.05 0.58 5.98
N ALA A 84 7.79 0.32 7.27
CA ALA A 84 7.87 1.35 8.30
C ALA A 84 9.31 1.83 8.54
N GLU A 85 10.28 0.91 8.60
CA GLU A 85 11.71 1.24 8.72
C GLU A 85 12.19 2.05 7.50
N ASP A 86 11.80 1.67 6.27
CA ASP A 86 12.17 2.39 5.04
C ASP A 86 11.69 3.85 5.04
N LEU A 87 10.46 4.11 5.52
CA LEU A 87 9.91 5.46 5.68
C LEU A 87 10.59 6.26 6.80
N GLU A 88 10.95 5.59 7.90
CA GLU A 88 11.59 6.22 9.06
C GLU A 88 13.05 6.61 8.77
N ASP A 89 13.78 5.74 8.09
CA ASP A 89 15.22 5.92 7.82
C ASP A 89 15.48 6.96 6.72
N ASP A 90 14.73 6.91 5.60
CA ASP A 90 14.90 7.85 4.49
C ASP A 90 13.60 8.12 3.74
N VAL A 91 12.74 8.96 4.32
CA VAL A 91 11.50 9.41 3.65
C VAL A 91 11.77 10.12 2.32
N ASP A 92 12.93 10.77 2.13
CA ASP A 92 13.26 11.45 0.88
C ASP A 92 13.59 10.47 -0.25
N GLY A 93 14.20 9.34 0.10
CA GLY A 93 14.52 8.23 -0.80
C GLY A 93 13.45 7.14 -0.92
N PHE A 94 12.36 7.21 -0.12
CA PHE A 94 11.29 6.21 -0.14
C PHE A 94 10.59 6.16 -1.49
N GLU A 95 10.63 5.00 -2.16
CA GLU A 95 9.93 4.75 -3.42
C GLU A 95 8.82 3.69 -3.20
N PRO A 96 7.55 4.01 -3.52
CA PRO A 96 6.46 3.04 -3.54
C PRO A 96 6.75 1.83 -4.43
N LEU A 97 6.27 0.65 -4.03
CA LEU A 97 6.26 -0.52 -4.93
C LEU A 97 5.09 -0.41 -5.90
N PHE A 98 5.34 0.13 -7.08
CA PHE A 98 4.39 0.15 -8.20
C PHE A 98 4.62 -1.03 -9.15
N GLU A 99 3.55 -1.47 -9.80
CA GLU A 99 3.62 -2.46 -10.87
C GLU A 99 4.10 -1.82 -12.18
N GLN A 100 4.46 -2.68 -13.14
CA GLN A 100 4.81 -2.27 -14.50
C GLN A 100 3.81 -2.87 -15.49
N GLY A 101 3.30 -2.02 -16.38
CA GLY A 101 2.38 -2.40 -17.46
C GLY A 101 2.96 -2.17 -18.84
N GLU A 102 2.28 -2.67 -19.86
CA GLU A 102 2.51 -2.29 -21.26
C GLU A 102 1.59 -1.11 -21.61
N GLY A 103 2.18 0.01 -22.05
CA GLY A 103 1.47 1.18 -22.58
C GLY A 103 1.89 1.52 -24.01
N ASP A 104 1.32 2.59 -24.58
CA ASP A 104 1.51 2.94 -25.99
C ASP A 104 2.97 3.28 -26.34
N GLN A 105 3.76 3.75 -25.38
CA GLN A 105 5.17 4.15 -25.56
C GLN A 105 6.17 3.15 -24.97
N GLY A 106 5.72 1.99 -24.49
CA GLY A 106 6.56 0.96 -23.89
C GLY A 106 6.11 0.60 -22.47
N THR A 107 7.07 0.26 -21.61
CA THR A 107 6.77 -0.08 -20.21
C THR A 107 6.37 1.16 -19.41
N GLU A 108 5.25 1.09 -18.72
CA GLU A 108 4.68 2.18 -17.93
C GLU A 108 4.48 1.80 -16.47
N VAL A 109 4.42 2.81 -15.59
CA VAL A 109 4.16 2.61 -14.16
C VAL A 109 2.67 2.45 -13.93
N VAL A 110 2.28 1.41 -13.20
CA VAL A 110 0.90 1.15 -12.77
C VAL A 110 0.84 1.33 -11.25
N MET A 111 0.28 2.46 -10.81
CA MET A 111 0.22 2.85 -9.40
C MET A 111 -1.13 2.59 -8.73
N GLU A 112 -2.13 2.11 -9.48
CA GLU A 112 -3.51 1.97 -9.01
C GLU A 112 -3.63 1.04 -7.80
N GLU A 113 -3.09 -0.16 -7.90
CA GLU A 113 -3.16 -1.17 -6.83
C GLU A 113 -2.51 -0.65 -5.55
N TRP A 114 -1.35 0.00 -5.68
CA TRP A 114 -0.70 0.65 -4.55
C TRP A 114 -1.59 1.74 -3.94
N CYS A 115 -2.22 2.58 -4.76
CA CYS A 115 -3.12 3.63 -4.28
C CYS A 115 -4.37 3.04 -3.60
N PHE A 116 -4.96 1.96 -4.13
CA PHE A 116 -6.05 1.22 -3.48
C PHE A 116 -5.63 0.70 -2.10
N GLY A 117 -4.46 0.09 -2.03
CA GLY A 117 -3.87 -0.38 -0.79
C GLY A 117 -3.71 0.75 0.23
N TYR A 118 -3.13 1.87 -0.20
CA TYR A 118 -2.96 3.05 0.64
C TYR A 118 -4.29 3.56 1.19
N MET A 119 -5.29 3.73 0.33
CA MET A 119 -6.63 4.18 0.75
C MET A 119 -7.27 3.20 1.74
N ARG A 120 -7.17 1.89 1.50
CA ARG A 120 -7.64 0.87 2.45
C ARG A 120 -6.91 0.98 3.80
N GLY A 121 -5.59 1.21 3.79
CA GLY A 121 -4.79 1.39 5.00
C GLY A 121 -5.21 2.62 5.81
N THR A 122 -5.49 3.75 5.16
CA THR A 122 -5.97 4.97 5.85
C THR A 122 -7.32 4.75 6.54
N GLN A 123 -8.22 3.98 5.92
CA GLN A 123 -9.51 3.63 6.50
C GLN A 123 -9.36 2.72 7.73
N VAL A 124 -8.54 1.68 7.61
CA VAL A 124 -8.24 0.76 8.73
C VAL A 124 -7.58 1.49 9.89
N ALA A 125 -6.69 2.43 9.61
CA ALA A 125 -6.05 3.27 10.62
C ALA A 125 -6.97 4.37 11.20
N GLY A 126 -8.18 4.53 10.68
CA GLY A 126 -9.17 5.48 11.18
C GLY A 126 -8.70 6.93 11.05
N TRP A 127 -8.11 7.30 9.90
CA TRP A 127 -7.66 8.68 9.68
C TRP A 127 -8.80 9.67 9.86
N ALA A 128 -8.56 10.70 10.67
CA ALA A 128 -9.48 11.81 10.82
C ALA A 128 -9.42 12.75 9.61
N ALA A 129 -10.35 13.71 9.54
CA ALA A 129 -10.31 14.75 8.54
C ALA A 129 -8.98 15.51 8.58
N LEU A 130 -8.32 15.60 7.42
CA LEU A 130 -7.03 16.28 7.26
C LEU A 130 -7.23 17.79 7.07
N PRO A 131 -6.25 18.63 7.46
CA PRO A 131 -6.21 20.03 7.03
C PRO A 131 -6.13 20.13 5.50
N THR A 132 -6.56 21.27 4.94
CA THR A 132 -6.72 21.46 3.49
C THR A 132 -5.49 21.08 2.66
N GLU A 133 -4.28 21.39 3.12
CA GLU A 133 -3.06 21.05 2.39
C GLU A 133 -2.83 19.53 2.33
N GLN A 134 -2.99 18.83 3.45
CA GLN A 134 -2.81 17.37 3.51
C GLN A 134 -3.96 16.61 2.87
N ASP A 135 -5.18 17.15 2.94
CA ASP A 135 -6.34 16.62 2.23
C ASP A 135 -6.12 16.64 0.71
N ALA A 136 -5.51 17.70 0.17
CA ALA A 136 -5.12 17.74 -1.25
C ALA A 136 -4.09 16.65 -1.60
N LEU A 137 -3.11 16.39 -0.73
CA LEU A 137 -2.15 15.30 -0.93
C LEU A 137 -2.82 13.93 -0.91
N LEU A 138 -3.71 13.68 0.05
CA LEU A 138 -4.47 12.44 0.09
C LEU A 138 -5.35 12.27 -1.15
N LYS A 139 -5.91 13.37 -1.68
CA LYS A 139 -6.69 13.35 -2.93
C LYS A 139 -5.86 12.99 -4.15
N THR A 140 -4.59 13.37 -4.21
CA THR A 140 -3.67 12.92 -5.27
C THR A 140 -3.54 11.39 -5.27
N ILE A 141 -3.47 10.76 -4.09
CA ILE A 141 -3.42 9.30 -3.97
C ILE A 141 -4.80 8.69 -4.27
N SER A 142 -5.87 9.24 -3.67
CA SER A 142 -7.21 8.69 -3.79
C SER A 142 -7.78 8.76 -5.19
N LEU A 143 -7.29 9.69 -6.04
CA LEU A 143 -7.64 9.76 -7.46
C LEU A 143 -7.45 8.40 -8.15
N HIS A 144 -6.37 7.69 -7.82
CA HIS A 144 -6.01 6.39 -8.40
C HIS A 144 -6.34 5.19 -7.50
N GLY A 145 -6.91 5.43 -6.31
CA GLY A 145 -7.13 4.39 -5.29
C GLY A 145 -8.59 4.22 -4.86
N LEU A 146 -9.54 4.77 -5.63
CA LEU A 146 -10.98 4.67 -5.36
C LEU A 146 -11.74 4.33 -6.64
N GLU A 147 -12.66 3.36 -6.54
CA GLU A 147 -13.52 2.94 -7.67
C GLU A 147 -14.37 4.08 -8.23
N ASP A 148 -14.78 5.03 -7.38
CA ASP A 148 -15.57 6.20 -7.77
C ASP A 148 -14.86 7.10 -8.81
N ASN A 149 -13.53 6.98 -8.96
CA ASN A 149 -12.75 7.79 -9.89
C ASN A 149 -12.48 7.10 -11.24
N VAL A 150 -12.93 5.86 -11.45
CA VAL A 150 -12.68 5.09 -12.68
C VAL A 150 -13.17 5.85 -13.92
N GLU A 151 -14.38 6.42 -13.89
CA GLU A 151 -14.92 7.18 -15.04
C GLU A 151 -14.10 8.43 -15.37
N LEU A 152 -13.43 9.02 -14.37
CA LEU A 152 -12.56 10.18 -14.57
C LEU A 152 -11.22 9.75 -15.17
N LEU A 153 -10.65 8.65 -14.68
CA LEU A 153 -9.41 8.07 -15.18
C LEU A 153 -9.53 7.59 -16.62
N ASP A 154 -10.68 7.01 -17.00
CA ASP A 154 -10.98 6.59 -18.38
C ASP A 154 -10.94 7.76 -19.39
N GLN A 155 -11.06 8.99 -18.92
CA GLN A 155 -10.98 10.20 -19.76
C GLN A 155 -9.58 10.80 -19.82
N MET A 156 -8.65 10.34 -18.98
CA MET A 156 -7.27 10.80 -18.95
C MET A 156 -6.43 10.07 -19.98
N SER A 157 -5.45 10.75 -20.56
CA SER A 157 -4.46 10.06 -21.40
C SER A 157 -3.46 9.30 -20.54
N GLU A 158 -2.84 8.24 -21.08
CA GLU A 158 -1.73 7.53 -20.44
C GLU A 158 -0.63 8.51 -19.99
N GLN A 159 -0.32 9.50 -20.83
CA GLN A 159 0.65 10.54 -20.51
C GLN A 159 0.25 11.38 -19.28
N ASP A 160 -1.02 11.71 -19.13
CA ASP A 160 -1.51 12.46 -17.96
C ASP A 160 -1.43 11.60 -16.69
N ILE A 161 -1.75 10.30 -16.79
CA ILE A 161 -1.61 9.35 -15.67
C ILE A 161 -0.14 9.20 -15.27
N GLN A 162 0.77 9.05 -16.22
CA GLN A 162 2.20 8.96 -15.93
C GLN A 162 2.76 10.25 -15.28
N GLN A 163 2.18 11.42 -15.57
CA GLN A 163 2.53 12.68 -14.89
C GLN A 163 2.07 12.74 -13.42
N CYS A 164 1.12 11.91 -13.02
CA CYS A 164 0.64 11.82 -11.63
C CYS A 164 1.59 10.98 -10.74
N VAL A 165 2.36 10.05 -11.31
CA VAL A 165 3.31 9.18 -10.57
C VAL A 165 4.21 9.95 -9.60
N PRO A 166 5.00 10.98 -10.04
CA PRO A 166 5.84 11.73 -9.11
C PRO A 166 5.04 12.53 -8.07
N GLN A 167 3.78 12.87 -8.36
CA GLN A 167 2.91 13.59 -7.42
C GLN A 167 2.40 12.66 -6.31
N VAL A 168 2.09 11.40 -6.63
CA VAL A 168 1.74 10.37 -5.64
C VAL A 168 2.92 10.09 -4.71
N ILE A 169 4.13 9.97 -5.27
CA ILE A 169 5.36 9.78 -4.48
C ILE A 169 5.60 10.95 -3.52
N ASP A 170 5.50 12.18 -4.00
CA ASP A 170 5.66 13.37 -3.16
C ASP A 170 4.55 13.46 -2.10
N ALA A 171 3.29 13.15 -2.46
CA ALA A 171 2.16 13.16 -1.55
C ALA A 171 2.36 12.21 -0.36
N VAL A 172 2.80 10.96 -0.59
CA VAL A 172 3.02 10.01 0.50
C VAL A 172 4.13 10.47 1.44
N ARG A 173 5.24 11.00 0.91
CA ARG A 173 6.36 11.52 1.71
C ARG A 173 5.91 12.69 2.58
N GLN A 174 5.11 13.61 2.03
CA GLN A 174 4.58 14.75 2.75
C GLN A 174 3.55 14.34 3.81
N LEU A 175 2.65 13.41 3.52
CA LEU A 175 1.69 12.86 4.48
C LEU A 175 2.37 12.16 5.65
N TYR A 176 3.39 11.33 5.37
CA TYR A 176 4.22 10.71 6.40
C TYR A 176 4.85 11.77 7.32
N ARG A 177 5.51 12.79 6.73
CA ARG A 177 6.12 13.90 7.50
C ARG A 177 5.12 14.66 8.35
N PHE A 178 3.90 14.87 7.84
CA PHE A 178 2.86 15.58 8.57
C PHE A 178 2.50 14.86 9.87
N TYR A 179 2.28 13.54 9.82
CA TYR A 179 1.94 12.77 11.01
C TYR A 179 3.15 12.44 11.88
N SER A 180 4.33 12.21 11.31
CA SER A 180 5.56 11.96 12.09
C SER A 180 5.96 13.15 12.97
N LYS A 181 5.64 14.38 12.59
CA LYS A 181 5.84 15.58 13.45
C LYS A 181 4.92 15.64 14.67
N GLN A 182 3.87 14.81 14.71
CA GLN A 182 2.85 14.82 15.76
C GLN A 182 3.00 13.65 16.74
N ARG A 183 3.94 12.73 16.48
CA ARG A 183 4.26 11.58 17.34
C ARG A 183 5.24 11.95 18.45
#